data_AF-A0A6J4JIV6-F1
#
_entry.id   AF-A0A6J4JIV6-F1
#
_cell.length_a   1.000
_cell.length_b   1.000
_cell.length_c   1.000
_cell.angle_alpha   90.00
_cell.angle_beta   90.00
_cell.angle_gamma   90.00
#
_symmetry.space_group_name_H-M   'P 1'
#
loop_
_entity.id
_entity.type
_entity.pdbx_description
1 polymer ?
#
loop_
_entity_poly.entity_id
_entity_poly.type
_entity_poly.pdbx_seq_one_letter_code
_entity_poly.pdbx_strand_id
1 'polypeptide(L)'
;GENVISAKLLRLALKLAIEAEFTQIILECYELLLENYSLTAASDSFYKTQKTLAKYRSLARLEQEAADLYFISRLELNKSVSAKNKYLGKLNTVVQKLDELWQKTHSANIFEFYYRLNLTQQELNGNFGEVLKLTASSEKFLQQGKINKKRFDDRYNKFIIVYAYLRVKDFEKGLATAATYANSFNRSTNNWFAFMENYFLLAMHAGEYHKASKLYAEVLRNTFYKKISRNAQERWSLYGTYLYFVNPSDELLKQSNYRKLINSVPEYSKDKQGFNVAILILRFMYYVRAQDTDALTYRIDSLKKYAGRHLTHQLSKRNQIFFKLLTLLVQEDLSYPDTKKKGEPLVQRLASTPVPGDAYAEIEIIPYEYLWKFILQMLKEEQ
;
A
#
# COMPACT_ATOMS: atom_id res chain seq x y z
N GLY A 1 24.50 -33.62 -36.53
CA GLY A 1 23.10 -33.15 -36.70
C GLY A 1 22.60 -32.46 -35.44
N GLU A 2 22.68 -33.13 -34.29
CA GLU A 2 22.13 -32.68 -33.01
C GLU A 2 22.71 -31.34 -32.51
N ASN A 3 24.04 -31.15 -32.55
CA ASN A 3 24.69 -29.89 -32.13
C ASN A 3 24.22 -28.67 -32.95
N VAL A 4 23.86 -28.86 -34.22
CA VAL A 4 23.36 -27.77 -35.09
C VAL A 4 21.94 -27.36 -34.68
N ILE A 5 21.09 -28.34 -34.38
CA ILE A 5 19.73 -28.10 -33.90
C ILE A 5 19.77 -27.45 -32.52
N SER A 6 20.60 -27.98 -31.61
CA SER A 6 20.81 -27.44 -30.26
C SER A 6 21.27 -25.99 -30.30
N ALA A 7 22.34 -25.67 -31.04
CA ALA A 7 22.82 -24.30 -31.19
C ALA A 7 21.76 -23.34 -31.76
N LYS A 8 20.92 -23.80 -32.69
CA LYS A 8 19.80 -23.00 -33.23
C LYS A 8 18.77 -22.67 -32.16
N LEU A 9 18.35 -23.65 -31.36
CA LEU A 9 17.39 -23.45 -30.26
C LEU A 9 17.95 -22.54 -29.17
N LEU A 10 19.22 -22.73 -28.79
CA LEU A 10 19.91 -21.89 -27.81
C LEU A 10 20.00 -20.43 -28.27
N ARG A 11 20.28 -20.17 -29.55
CA ARG A 11 20.29 -18.79 -30.09
C ARG A 11 18.90 -18.14 -30.06
N LEU A 12 17.84 -18.92 -30.26
CA LEU A 12 16.46 -18.41 -30.14
C LEU A 12 16.14 -18.04 -28.68
N ALA A 13 16.45 -18.94 -27.74
CA ALA A 13 16.30 -18.69 -26.31
C ALA A 13 17.13 -17.48 -25.85
N LEU A 14 18.38 -17.40 -26.28
CA LEU A 14 19.29 -16.30 -25.99
C LEU A 14 18.74 -14.95 -26.50
N LYS A 15 18.16 -14.92 -27.72
CA LYS A 15 17.55 -13.70 -28.26
C LYS A 15 16.43 -13.18 -27.36
N LEU A 16 15.54 -14.07 -26.92
CA LEU A 16 14.44 -13.71 -26.01
C LEU A 16 14.97 -13.29 -24.62
N ALA A 17 15.98 -14.00 -24.11
CA ALA A 17 16.59 -13.71 -22.82
C ALA A 17 17.31 -12.35 -22.82
N ILE A 18 18.02 -12.00 -23.89
CA ILE A 18 18.65 -10.67 -24.06
C ILE A 18 17.58 -9.59 -24.13
N GLU A 19 16.53 -9.78 -24.93
CA GLU A 19 15.46 -8.79 -25.09
C GLU A 19 14.72 -8.51 -23.76
N ALA A 20 14.58 -9.53 -22.92
CA ALA A 20 13.97 -9.43 -21.60
C ALA A 20 14.98 -9.21 -20.45
N GLU A 21 16.28 -9.10 -20.75
CA GLU A 21 17.35 -8.94 -19.76
C GLU A 21 17.36 -10.00 -18.64
N PHE A 22 17.11 -11.27 -19.00
CA PHE A 22 17.21 -12.39 -18.07
C PHE A 22 18.67 -12.88 -17.97
N THR A 23 19.50 -12.15 -17.23
CA THR A 23 20.94 -12.42 -17.07
C THR A 23 21.28 -13.89 -16.81
N GLN A 24 20.54 -14.58 -15.93
CA GLN A 24 20.80 -15.99 -15.61
C GLN A 24 20.54 -16.92 -16.81
N ILE A 25 19.44 -16.71 -17.54
CA ILE A 25 19.12 -17.50 -18.75
C ILE A 25 20.14 -17.20 -19.86
N ILE A 26 20.61 -15.96 -19.95
CA ILE A 26 21.66 -15.56 -20.90
C ILE A 26 22.96 -16.34 -20.60
N LEU A 27 23.36 -16.44 -19.32
CA LEU A 27 24.53 -17.23 -18.91
C LEU A 27 24.39 -18.69 -19.32
N GLU A 28 23.29 -19.33 -18.94
CA GLU A 28 23.02 -20.74 -19.25
C GLU A 28 23.04 -21.00 -20.76
N CYS A 29 22.41 -20.13 -21.56
CA CYS A 29 22.44 -20.24 -23.01
C CYS A 29 23.86 -20.15 -23.57
N TYR A 30 24.68 -19.23 -23.07
CA TYR A 30 26.07 -19.10 -23.54
C TYR A 30 26.96 -20.26 -23.10
N GLU A 31 26.76 -20.80 -21.90
CA GLU A 31 27.50 -21.96 -21.40
C GLU A 31 27.20 -23.20 -22.26
N LEU A 32 25.92 -23.49 -22.52
CA LEU A 32 25.51 -24.57 -23.42
C LEU A 32 25.99 -24.36 -24.87
N LEU A 33 26.08 -23.11 -25.33
CA LEU A 33 26.66 -22.81 -26.65
C LEU A 33 28.17 -23.10 -26.69
N LEU A 34 28.92 -22.83 -25.60
CA LEU A 34 30.35 -23.18 -25.54
C LEU A 34 30.56 -24.69 -25.57
N GLU A 35 29.71 -25.47 -24.89
CA GLU A 35 29.72 -26.93 -24.96
C GLU A 35 29.46 -27.42 -26.40
N ASN A 36 28.50 -26.81 -27.10
CA ASN A 36 28.25 -27.16 -28.51
C ASN A 36 29.44 -26.81 -29.42
N TYR A 37 30.05 -25.65 -29.23
CA TYR A 37 31.16 -25.20 -30.07
C TYR A 37 32.46 -25.95 -29.81
N SER A 38 32.70 -26.41 -28.57
CA SER A 38 33.87 -27.25 -28.25
C SER A 38 33.81 -28.61 -28.96
N LEU A 39 32.61 -29.14 -29.21
CA LEU A 39 32.38 -30.40 -29.93
C LEU A 39 32.38 -30.26 -31.46
N THR A 40 32.41 -29.04 -32.01
CA THR A 40 32.23 -28.79 -33.46
C THR A 40 33.38 -28.03 -34.13
N ALA A 41 34.51 -27.84 -33.43
CA ALA A 41 35.71 -27.13 -33.90
C ALA A 41 35.47 -25.68 -34.39
N ALA A 42 34.36 -25.05 -33.98
CA ALA A 42 33.97 -23.69 -34.35
C ALA A 42 34.71 -22.63 -33.52
N SER A 43 36.04 -22.54 -33.68
CA SER A 43 36.96 -21.74 -32.85
C SER A 43 36.54 -20.27 -32.68
N ASP A 44 36.21 -19.57 -33.77
CA ASP A 44 35.82 -18.15 -33.71
C ASP A 44 34.54 -17.92 -32.90
N SER A 45 33.54 -18.79 -33.10
CA SER A 45 32.27 -18.73 -32.37
C SER A 45 32.48 -19.04 -30.88
N PHE A 46 33.37 -19.98 -30.57
CA PHE A 46 33.73 -20.33 -29.20
C PHE A 46 34.35 -19.13 -28.47
N TYR A 47 35.45 -18.55 -28.99
CA TYR A 47 36.14 -17.45 -28.30
C TYR A 47 35.29 -16.17 -28.22
N LYS A 48 34.48 -15.88 -29.26
CA LYS A 48 33.53 -14.76 -29.21
C LYS A 48 32.46 -14.95 -28.13
N THR A 49 31.90 -16.16 -28.04
CA THR A 49 30.95 -16.50 -26.98
C THR A 49 31.61 -16.42 -25.60
N GLN A 50 32.82 -16.97 -25.44
CA GLN A 50 33.54 -16.94 -24.17
C GLN A 50 33.78 -15.52 -23.65
N LYS A 51 34.23 -14.61 -24.54
CA LYS A 51 34.41 -13.19 -24.20
C LYS A 51 33.11 -12.52 -23.79
N THR A 52 32.01 -12.86 -24.46
CA THR A 52 30.68 -12.29 -24.16
C THR A 52 30.14 -12.83 -22.84
N LEU A 53 30.27 -14.13 -22.60
CA LEU A 53 29.92 -14.80 -21.35
C LEU A 53 30.65 -14.18 -20.15
N ALA A 54 31.94 -13.86 -20.28
CA ALA A 54 32.70 -13.21 -19.21
C ALA A 54 32.08 -11.86 -18.77
N LYS A 55 31.51 -11.07 -19.70
CA LYS A 55 30.81 -9.83 -19.37
C LYS A 55 29.54 -10.09 -18.56
N TYR A 56 28.73 -11.07 -18.99
CA TYR A 56 27.51 -11.43 -18.27
C TYR A 56 27.81 -12.08 -16.92
N ARG A 57 28.90 -12.81 -16.76
CA ARG A 57 29.34 -13.32 -15.45
C ARG A 57 29.69 -12.18 -14.49
N SER A 58 30.38 -11.16 -14.99
CA SER A 58 30.66 -9.95 -14.20
C SER A 58 29.37 -9.21 -13.81
N LEU A 59 28.40 -9.12 -14.72
CA LEU A 59 27.09 -8.52 -14.44
C LEU A 59 26.33 -9.32 -13.38
N ALA A 60 26.22 -10.64 -13.56
CA ALA A 60 25.52 -11.52 -12.63
C ALA A 60 26.07 -11.46 -11.21
N ARG A 61 27.39 -11.30 -11.04
CA ARG A 61 27.99 -11.09 -9.72
C ARG A 61 27.47 -9.81 -9.03
N LEU A 62 27.35 -8.71 -9.79
CA LEU A 62 26.82 -7.45 -9.26
C LEU A 62 25.31 -7.54 -9.00
N GLU A 63 24.57 -8.26 -9.84
CA GLU A 63 23.15 -8.54 -9.62
C GLU A 63 22.92 -9.40 -8.36
N GLN A 64 23.80 -10.37 -8.10
CA GLN A 64 23.75 -11.18 -6.88
C GLN A 64 24.03 -10.33 -5.63
N GLU A 65 25.03 -9.44 -5.69
CA GLU A 65 25.29 -8.49 -4.60
C GLU A 65 24.07 -7.60 -4.32
N ALA A 66 23.42 -7.09 -5.37
CA ALA A 66 22.19 -6.32 -5.25
C ALA A 66 21.02 -7.15 -4.68
N ALA A 67 20.90 -8.42 -5.10
CA ALA A 67 19.90 -9.34 -4.60
C ALA A 67 20.08 -9.61 -3.10
N ASP A 68 21.31 -9.85 -2.64
CA ASP A 68 21.62 -10.10 -1.23
C ASP A 68 21.22 -8.89 -0.37
N LEU A 69 21.60 -7.68 -0.81
CA LEU A 69 21.20 -6.42 -0.15
C LEU A 69 19.68 -6.28 -0.06
N TYR A 70 18.98 -6.55 -1.16
CA TYR A 70 17.53 -6.45 -1.23
C TYR A 70 16.82 -7.48 -0.34
N PHE A 71 17.21 -8.75 -0.41
CA PHE A 71 16.56 -9.82 0.35
C PHE A 71 16.83 -9.70 1.85
N ILE A 72 18.03 -9.32 2.27
CA ILE A 72 18.33 -9.01 3.68
C ILE A 72 17.44 -7.85 4.14
N SER A 73 17.36 -6.77 3.36
CA SER A 73 16.50 -5.63 3.71
C SER A 73 15.04 -6.03 3.83
N ARG A 74 14.51 -6.82 2.88
CA ARG A 74 13.13 -7.33 2.91
C ARG A 74 12.87 -8.20 4.13
N LEU A 75 13.81 -9.07 4.51
CA LEU A 75 13.71 -9.88 5.72
C LEU A 75 13.59 -9.00 6.97
N GLU A 76 14.46 -8.00 7.12
CA GLU A 76 14.42 -7.07 8.26
C GLU A 76 13.11 -6.26 8.29
N LEU A 77 12.65 -5.80 7.12
CA LEU A 77 11.42 -5.03 6.98
C LEU A 77 10.14 -5.85 7.19
N ASN A 78 10.21 -7.19 7.19
CA ASN A 78 9.10 -8.08 7.53
C ASN A 78 8.99 -8.38 9.03
N LYS A 79 9.96 -7.96 9.84
CA LYS A 79 9.93 -8.15 11.31
C LYS A 79 8.96 -7.15 11.98
N SER A 80 8.97 -7.12 13.31
CA SER A 80 8.13 -6.23 14.11
C SER A 80 8.40 -4.74 13.84
N VAL A 81 7.42 -3.87 14.13
CA VAL A 81 7.54 -2.40 13.97
C VAL A 81 8.82 -1.85 14.63
N SER A 82 9.16 -2.33 15.83
CA SER A 82 10.38 -1.94 16.54
C SER A 82 11.66 -2.33 15.77
N ALA A 83 11.69 -3.53 15.18
CA ALA A 83 12.80 -3.97 14.36
C ALA A 83 12.92 -3.15 13.06
N LYS A 84 11.80 -2.87 12.38
CA LYS A 84 11.77 -2.01 11.19
C LYS A 84 12.35 -0.64 11.49
N ASN A 85 11.89 0.01 12.56
CA ASN A 85 12.36 1.34 12.95
C ASN A 85 13.86 1.38 13.23
N LYS A 86 14.43 0.33 13.83
CA LYS A 86 15.89 0.23 14.02
C LYS A 86 16.65 0.05 12.70
N TYR A 87 16.06 -0.62 11.72
CA TYR A 87 16.69 -0.87 10.42
C TYR A 87 16.61 0.33 9.46
N LEU A 88 15.67 1.26 9.64
CA LEU A 88 15.49 2.42 8.76
C LEU A 88 16.78 3.22 8.52
N GLY A 89 17.62 3.40 9.55
CA GLY A 89 18.91 4.08 9.40
C GLY A 89 19.87 3.37 8.44
N LYS A 90 19.90 2.02 8.46
CA LYS A 90 20.72 1.21 7.55
C LYS A 90 20.14 1.17 6.14
N LEU A 91 18.82 1.26 6.02
CA LEU A 91 18.11 1.22 4.74
C LEU A 91 18.56 2.34 3.79
N ASN A 92 18.87 3.53 4.31
CA ASN A 92 19.40 4.65 3.52
C ASN A 92 20.68 4.27 2.77
N THR A 93 21.65 3.68 3.48
CA THR A 93 22.92 3.23 2.89
C THR A 93 22.70 2.12 1.86
N VAL A 94 21.78 1.19 2.12
CA VAL A 94 21.47 0.11 1.19
C VAL A 94 20.84 0.65 -0.09
N VAL A 95 19.85 1.53 0.01
CA VAL A 95 19.19 2.15 -1.15
C VAL A 95 20.20 2.93 -2.00
N GLN A 96 21.08 3.71 -1.36
CA GLN A 96 22.14 4.42 -2.07
C GLN A 96 23.08 3.47 -2.82
N LYS A 97 23.52 2.38 -2.16
CA LYS A 97 24.38 1.38 -2.80
C LYS A 97 23.70 0.69 -3.99
N LEU A 98 22.40 0.41 -3.90
CA LEU A 98 21.62 -0.15 -5.01
C LEU A 98 21.48 0.84 -6.18
N ASP A 99 21.30 2.13 -5.90
CA ASP A 99 21.31 3.17 -6.94
C ASP A 99 22.67 3.24 -7.64
N GLU A 100 23.77 3.30 -6.89
CA GLU A 100 25.14 3.30 -7.45
C GLU A 100 25.41 2.06 -8.34
N LEU A 101 24.96 0.88 -7.89
CA LEU A 101 25.05 -0.35 -8.69
C LEU A 101 24.19 -0.28 -9.96
N TRP A 102 22.99 0.30 -9.87
CA TRP A 102 22.14 0.49 -11.04
C TRP A 102 22.74 1.50 -12.02
N GLN A 103 23.22 2.67 -11.58
CA GLN A 103 23.88 3.65 -12.44
C GLN A 103 25.10 3.05 -13.18
N LYS A 104 25.82 2.14 -12.52
CA LYS A 104 26.98 1.46 -13.12
C LYS A 104 26.59 0.41 -14.16
N THR A 105 25.49 -0.30 -13.96
CA THR A 105 25.16 -1.52 -14.74
C THR A 105 24.00 -1.36 -15.70
N HIS A 106 23.07 -0.45 -15.41
CA HIS A 106 21.76 -0.32 -16.04
C HIS A 106 20.95 -1.62 -16.08
N SER A 107 21.22 -2.56 -15.17
CA SER A 107 20.52 -3.85 -15.11
C SER A 107 19.07 -3.68 -14.67
N ALA A 108 18.13 -4.31 -15.38
CA ALA A 108 16.73 -4.41 -14.95
C ALA A 108 16.56 -5.07 -13.56
N ASN A 109 17.40 -6.06 -13.20
CA ASN A 109 17.31 -6.72 -11.91
C ASN A 109 17.69 -5.76 -10.78
N ILE A 110 18.80 -5.03 -10.94
CA ILE A 110 19.27 -4.06 -9.94
C ILE A 110 18.29 -2.89 -9.84
N PHE A 111 17.77 -2.42 -10.98
CA PHE A 111 16.73 -1.38 -10.99
C PHE A 111 15.50 -1.79 -10.20
N GLU A 112 14.98 -3.01 -10.39
CA GLU A 112 13.81 -3.51 -9.65
C GLU A 112 14.08 -3.51 -8.13
N PHE A 113 15.25 -3.99 -7.71
CA PHE A 113 15.64 -3.99 -6.29
C PHE A 113 15.75 -2.60 -5.71
N TYR A 114 16.47 -1.70 -6.40
CA TYR A 114 16.60 -0.29 -6.03
C TYR A 114 15.22 0.37 -5.92
N TYR A 115 14.41 0.25 -6.97
CA TYR A 115 13.14 0.93 -7.10
C TYR A 115 12.16 0.51 -6.00
N ARG A 116 11.99 -0.80 -5.81
CA ARG A 116 11.09 -1.35 -4.78
C ARG A 116 11.53 -0.94 -3.39
N LEU A 117 12.83 -1.02 -3.10
CA LEU A 117 13.33 -0.73 -1.77
C LEU A 117 13.27 0.76 -1.43
N ASN A 118 13.55 1.63 -2.41
CA ASN A 118 13.42 3.08 -2.26
C ASN A 118 11.96 3.48 -2.02
N LEU A 119 11.00 2.93 -2.79
CA LEU A 119 9.57 3.15 -2.54
C LEU A 119 9.18 2.75 -1.11
N THR A 120 9.54 1.54 -0.67
CA THR A 120 9.26 1.06 0.69
C THR A 120 9.90 1.96 1.76
N GLN A 121 11.11 2.45 1.54
CA GLN A 121 11.75 3.40 2.46
C GLN A 121 10.95 4.69 2.58
N GLN A 122 10.53 5.29 1.46
CA GLN A 122 9.74 6.52 1.48
C GLN A 122 8.37 6.30 2.12
N GLU A 123 7.71 5.18 1.85
CA GLU A 123 6.44 4.78 2.49
C GLU A 123 6.56 4.68 4.02
N LEU A 124 7.63 4.02 4.50
CA LEU A 124 7.88 3.86 5.93
C LEU A 124 8.16 5.20 6.62
N ASN A 125 8.89 6.10 5.95
CA ASN A 125 9.17 7.44 6.45
C ASN A 125 7.97 8.39 6.33
N GLY A 126 6.93 8.03 5.57
CA GLY A 126 5.77 8.88 5.29
C GLY A 126 6.00 9.92 4.19
N ASN A 127 7.07 9.79 3.40
CA ASN A 127 7.47 10.70 2.34
C ASN A 127 6.72 10.41 1.02
N PHE A 128 5.39 10.42 1.05
CA PHE A 128 4.58 10.07 -0.12
C PHE A 128 4.73 11.06 -1.29
N GLY A 129 5.16 12.30 -1.02
CA GLY A 129 5.56 13.23 -2.08
C GLY A 129 6.78 12.76 -2.87
N GLU A 130 7.75 12.11 -2.20
CA GLU A 130 8.90 11.49 -2.88
C GLU A 130 8.50 10.22 -3.61
N VAL A 131 7.54 9.45 -3.10
CA VAL A 131 6.95 8.31 -3.84
C VAL A 131 6.41 8.77 -5.20
N LEU A 132 5.66 9.87 -5.25
CA LEU A 132 5.16 10.44 -6.52
C LEU A 132 6.28 10.92 -7.45
N LYS A 133 7.38 11.45 -6.91
CA LYS A 133 8.54 11.86 -7.72
C LYS A 133 9.30 10.66 -8.28
N LEU A 134 9.46 9.60 -7.47
CA LEU A 134 10.12 8.36 -7.88
C LEU A 134 9.33 7.66 -9.00
N THR A 135 8.01 7.59 -8.88
CA THR A 135 7.14 6.98 -9.91
C THR A 135 7.12 7.81 -11.20
N ALA A 136 7.10 9.14 -11.12
CA ALA A 136 7.22 10.00 -12.29
C ALA A 136 8.60 9.85 -12.97
N SER A 137 9.66 9.63 -12.18
CA SER A 137 11.01 9.42 -12.71
C SER A 137 11.14 8.06 -13.39
N SER A 138 10.55 6.99 -12.83
CA SER A 138 10.55 5.66 -13.45
C SER A 138 9.76 5.64 -14.77
N GLU A 139 8.65 6.37 -14.86
CA GLU A 139 7.91 6.57 -16.11
C GLU A 139 8.76 7.28 -17.18
N LYS A 140 9.53 8.32 -16.80
CA LYS A 140 10.48 8.98 -17.72
C LYS A 140 11.59 8.03 -18.16
N PHE A 141 12.15 7.23 -17.25
CA PHE A 141 13.16 6.23 -17.59
C PHE A 141 12.61 5.18 -18.56
N LEU A 142 11.36 4.76 -18.37
CA LEU A 142 10.68 3.83 -19.27
C LEU A 142 10.52 4.43 -20.68
N GLN A 143 10.07 5.69 -20.76
CA GLN A 143 9.91 6.41 -22.04
C GLN A 143 11.25 6.62 -22.76
N GLN A 144 12.33 6.86 -22.00
CA GLN A 144 13.69 7.02 -22.53
C GLN A 144 14.38 5.69 -22.87
N GLY A 145 13.75 4.55 -22.61
CA GLY A 145 14.36 3.23 -22.82
C GLY A 145 15.52 2.91 -21.87
N LYS A 146 15.63 3.63 -20.74
CA LYS A 146 16.66 3.40 -19.71
C LYS A 146 16.35 2.19 -18.82
N ILE A 147 15.10 1.75 -18.81
CA ILE A 147 14.65 0.54 -18.11
C ILE A 147 13.84 -0.33 -19.06
N ASN A 148 13.91 -1.65 -18.85
CA ASN A 148 13.31 -2.61 -19.75
C ASN A 148 11.78 -2.65 -19.62
N LYS A 149 11.07 -2.32 -20.71
CA LYS A 149 9.60 -2.28 -20.75
C LYS A 149 8.92 -3.63 -20.49
N LYS A 150 9.57 -4.74 -20.80
CA LYS A 150 9.01 -6.09 -20.54
C LYS A 150 9.17 -6.51 -19.08
N ARG A 151 10.10 -5.88 -18.36
CA ARG A 151 10.42 -6.20 -16.95
C ARG A 151 9.74 -5.25 -15.97
N PHE A 152 9.49 -4.01 -16.37
CA PHE A 152 8.88 -3.01 -15.50
C PHE A 152 7.41 -3.34 -15.18
N ASP A 153 7.09 -3.42 -13.89
CA ASP A 153 5.74 -3.67 -13.40
C ASP A 153 4.90 -2.38 -13.37
N ASP A 154 4.40 -2.00 -14.54
CA ASP A 154 3.52 -0.83 -14.73
C ASP A 154 2.28 -0.86 -13.82
N ARG A 155 1.72 -2.03 -13.53
CA ARG A 155 0.52 -2.15 -12.68
C ARG A 155 0.84 -1.82 -11.23
N TYR A 156 1.97 -2.28 -10.72
CA TYR A 156 2.42 -1.86 -9.40
C TYR A 156 2.69 -0.35 -9.35
N ASN A 157 3.30 0.22 -10.41
CA ASN A 157 3.53 1.66 -10.49
C ASN A 157 2.21 2.45 -10.38
N LYS A 158 1.19 2.04 -11.13
CA LYS A 158 -0.15 2.62 -11.09
C LYS A 158 -0.81 2.48 -9.71
N PHE A 159 -0.66 1.33 -9.08
CA PHE A 159 -1.16 1.08 -7.72
C PHE A 159 -0.53 2.05 -6.71
N ILE A 160 0.79 2.20 -6.76
CA ILE A 160 1.50 3.02 -5.78
C ILE A 160 1.30 4.51 -5.99
N ILE A 161 1.09 4.97 -7.23
CA ILE A 161 0.70 6.36 -7.51
C ILE A 161 -0.64 6.71 -6.86
N VAL A 162 -1.66 5.86 -7.05
CA VAL A 162 -2.99 6.07 -6.46
C VAL A 162 -2.93 6.05 -4.93
N TYR A 163 -2.14 5.12 -4.37
CA TYR A 163 -1.88 5.08 -2.93
C TYR A 163 -1.18 6.36 -2.43
N ALA A 164 -0.16 6.83 -3.13
CA ALA A 164 0.57 8.03 -2.72
C ALA A 164 -0.32 9.28 -2.76
N TYR A 165 -1.19 9.42 -3.78
CA TYR A 165 -2.18 10.51 -3.84
C TYR A 165 -3.13 10.53 -2.63
N LEU A 166 -3.60 9.35 -2.20
CA LEU A 166 -4.41 9.23 -0.98
C LEU A 166 -3.65 9.78 0.23
N ARG A 167 -2.34 9.51 0.31
CA ARG A 167 -1.52 9.84 1.47
C ARG A 167 -1.02 11.27 1.53
N VAL A 168 -0.78 11.90 0.37
CA VAL A 168 -0.52 13.35 0.29
C VAL A 168 -1.79 14.19 0.34
N LYS A 169 -2.97 13.55 0.41
CA LYS A 169 -4.29 14.18 0.43
C LYS A 169 -4.62 15.01 -0.82
N ASP A 170 -4.01 14.70 -1.95
CA ASP A 170 -4.36 15.28 -3.26
C ASP A 170 -5.45 14.40 -3.90
N PHE A 171 -6.65 14.50 -3.32
CA PHE A 171 -7.76 13.59 -3.63
C PHE A 171 -8.30 13.80 -5.05
N GLU A 172 -8.30 15.03 -5.55
CA GLU A 172 -8.78 15.35 -6.89
C GLU A 172 -7.95 14.62 -7.96
N LYS A 173 -6.61 14.79 -7.93
CA LYS A 173 -5.72 14.07 -8.84
C LYS A 173 -5.75 12.57 -8.58
N GLY A 174 -5.81 12.15 -7.32
CA GLY A 174 -5.93 10.75 -6.95
C GLY A 174 -7.15 10.07 -7.59
N LEU A 175 -8.32 10.70 -7.50
CA LEU A 175 -9.57 10.18 -8.09
C LEU A 175 -9.51 10.13 -9.61
N ALA A 176 -9.01 11.18 -10.27
CA ALA A 176 -8.86 11.22 -11.73
C ALA A 176 -7.88 10.15 -12.22
N THR A 177 -6.76 9.99 -11.51
CA THR A 177 -5.73 8.98 -11.82
C THR A 177 -6.27 7.57 -11.62
N ALA A 178 -6.97 7.32 -10.49
CA ALA A 178 -7.54 6.02 -10.18
C ALA A 178 -8.60 5.59 -11.22
N ALA A 179 -9.45 6.52 -11.66
CA ALA A 179 -10.42 6.27 -12.72
C ALA A 179 -9.74 5.81 -14.03
N THR A 180 -8.64 6.46 -14.40
CA THR A 180 -7.86 6.12 -15.60
C THR A 180 -7.19 4.74 -15.48
N TYR A 181 -6.66 4.41 -14.30
CA TYR A 181 -5.86 3.20 -14.09
C TYR A 181 -6.68 1.95 -13.77
N ALA A 182 -7.94 2.08 -13.36
CA ALA A 182 -8.79 0.95 -12.95
C ALA A 182 -8.83 -0.19 -13.98
N ASN A 183 -8.86 0.13 -15.28
CA ASN A 183 -8.91 -0.85 -16.37
C ASN A 183 -7.59 -1.61 -16.60
N SER A 184 -6.48 -1.20 -15.96
CA SER A 184 -5.19 -1.90 -16.03
C SER A 184 -5.13 -3.14 -15.13
N PHE A 185 -6.12 -3.33 -14.26
CA PHE A 185 -6.16 -4.41 -13.28
C PHE A 185 -7.21 -5.45 -13.66
N ASN A 186 -6.83 -6.73 -13.66
CA ASN A 186 -7.76 -7.81 -13.95
C ASN A 186 -8.69 -8.05 -12.75
N ARG A 187 -10.00 -7.90 -12.98
CA ARG A 187 -11.09 -8.06 -12.00
C ARG A 187 -11.08 -9.40 -11.27
N SER A 188 -10.45 -10.45 -11.82
CA SER A 188 -10.34 -11.76 -11.16
C SER A 188 -9.20 -11.86 -10.14
N THR A 189 -8.37 -10.82 -9.99
CA THR A 189 -7.13 -10.88 -9.21
C THR A 189 -7.23 -10.08 -7.91
N ASN A 190 -6.49 -10.51 -6.89
CA ASN A 190 -6.37 -9.77 -5.62
C ASN A 190 -5.85 -8.34 -5.82
N ASN A 191 -5.02 -8.11 -6.85
CA ASN A 191 -4.49 -6.79 -7.16
C ASN A 191 -5.59 -5.80 -7.55
N TRP A 192 -6.65 -6.25 -8.24
CA TRP A 192 -7.80 -5.38 -8.54
C TRP A 192 -8.54 -4.98 -7.26
N PHE A 193 -8.79 -5.92 -6.35
CA PHE A 193 -9.45 -5.61 -5.08
C PHE A 193 -8.62 -4.66 -4.20
N ALA A 194 -7.29 -4.84 -4.16
CA ALA A 194 -6.39 -3.94 -3.46
C ALA A 194 -6.38 -2.54 -4.09
N PHE A 195 -6.39 -2.44 -5.43
CA PHE A 195 -6.47 -1.15 -6.13
C PHE A 195 -7.81 -0.44 -5.84
N MET A 196 -8.92 -1.17 -5.89
CA MET A 196 -10.25 -0.63 -5.60
C MET A 196 -10.38 -0.16 -4.16
N GLU A 197 -9.65 -0.76 -3.21
CA GLU A 197 -9.60 -0.30 -1.82
C GLU A 197 -9.01 1.12 -1.74
N ASN A 198 -7.88 1.40 -2.40
CA ASN A 198 -7.33 2.76 -2.47
C ASN A 198 -8.25 3.74 -3.19
N TYR A 199 -8.90 3.29 -4.27
CA TYR A 199 -9.84 4.14 -5.02
C TYR A 199 -11.09 4.49 -4.20
N PHE A 200 -11.64 3.52 -3.47
CA PHE A 200 -12.73 3.74 -2.53
C PHE A 200 -12.33 4.71 -1.42
N LEU A 201 -11.15 4.51 -0.81
CA LEU A 201 -10.66 5.39 0.25
C LEU A 201 -10.43 6.82 -0.25
N LEU A 202 -9.93 7.02 -1.47
CA LEU A 202 -9.85 8.35 -2.08
C LEU A 202 -11.23 9.03 -2.16
N ALA A 203 -12.27 8.30 -2.56
CA ALA A 203 -13.62 8.85 -2.63
C ALA A 203 -14.18 9.18 -1.24
N MET A 204 -13.97 8.30 -0.25
CA MET A 204 -14.35 8.55 1.14
C MET A 204 -13.64 9.78 1.74
N HIS A 205 -12.35 9.93 1.42
CA HIS A 205 -11.54 11.06 1.91
C HIS A 205 -11.87 12.36 1.21
N ALA A 206 -12.26 12.33 -0.06
CA ALA A 206 -12.72 13.49 -0.81
C ALA A 206 -14.13 13.97 -0.38
N GLY A 207 -14.87 13.19 0.42
CA GLY A 207 -16.29 13.45 0.69
C GLY A 207 -17.22 13.07 -0.47
N GLU A 208 -16.71 12.37 -1.48
CA GLU A 208 -17.43 11.94 -2.68
C GLU A 208 -18.23 10.65 -2.42
N TYR A 209 -19.12 10.68 -1.43
CA TYR A 209 -19.79 9.46 -0.90
C TYR A 209 -20.65 8.75 -1.94
N HIS A 210 -21.24 9.46 -2.89
CA HIS A 210 -21.97 8.83 -3.99
C HIS A 210 -21.05 8.02 -4.91
N LYS A 211 -19.82 8.51 -5.17
CA LYS A 211 -18.81 7.76 -5.91
C LYS A 211 -18.32 6.56 -5.09
N ALA A 212 -18.06 6.75 -3.80
CA ALA A 212 -17.69 5.66 -2.90
C ALA A 212 -18.74 4.54 -2.88
N SER A 213 -20.04 4.87 -2.86
CA SER A 213 -21.14 3.92 -3.02
C SER A 213 -21.07 3.10 -4.30
N LYS A 214 -20.81 3.75 -5.45
CA LYS A 214 -20.68 3.04 -6.73
C LYS A 214 -19.50 2.07 -6.72
N LEU A 215 -18.34 2.52 -6.23
CA LEU A 215 -17.14 1.69 -6.12
C LEU A 215 -17.35 0.50 -5.16
N TYR A 216 -18.01 0.75 -4.03
CA TYR A 216 -18.38 -0.29 -3.07
C TYR A 216 -19.27 -1.36 -3.69
N ALA A 217 -20.33 -0.94 -4.38
CA ALA A 217 -21.25 -1.83 -5.06
C ALA A 217 -20.55 -2.64 -6.18
N GLU A 218 -19.65 -2.01 -6.92
CA GLU A 218 -18.85 -2.67 -7.95
C GLU A 218 -17.99 -3.80 -7.38
N VAL A 219 -17.34 -3.57 -6.23
CA VAL A 219 -16.54 -4.59 -5.56
C VAL A 219 -17.39 -5.74 -5.04
N LEU A 220 -18.51 -5.46 -4.38
CA LEU A 220 -19.40 -6.50 -3.84
C LEU A 220 -20.07 -7.35 -4.93
N ARG A 221 -20.36 -6.76 -6.10
CA ARG A 221 -20.94 -7.48 -7.25
C ARG A 221 -19.92 -8.30 -8.03
N ASN A 222 -18.62 -8.13 -7.78
CA ASN A 222 -17.59 -8.92 -8.43
C ASN A 222 -17.68 -10.39 -7.99
N THR A 223 -17.79 -11.32 -8.95
CA THR A 223 -17.94 -12.75 -8.70
C THR A 223 -16.75 -13.36 -7.93
N PHE A 224 -15.58 -12.73 -7.99
CA PHE A 224 -14.37 -13.16 -7.27
C PHE A 224 -14.30 -12.62 -5.84
N TYR A 225 -15.22 -11.76 -5.41
CA TYR A 225 -15.22 -11.19 -4.05
C TYR A 225 -15.22 -12.28 -2.97
N LYS A 226 -16.00 -13.36 -3.14
CA LYS A 226 -16.03 -14.48 -2.20
C LYS A 226 -14.72 -15.27 -2.12
N LYS A 227 -13.82 -15.09 -3.09
CA LYS A 227 -12.51 -15.78 -3.18
C LYS A 227 -11.36 -14.99 -2.57
N ILE A 228 -11.56 -13.70 -2.27
CA ILE A 228 -10.52 -12.91 -1.57
C ILE A 228 -10.42 -13.37 -0.12
N SER A 229 -9.31 -13.05 0.54
CA SER A 229 -9.09 -13.45 1.93
C SER A 229 -10.19 -12.92 2.86
N ARG A 230 -10.49 -13.68 3.92
CA ARG A 230 -11.46 -13.27 4.95
C ARG A 230 -11.14 -11.88 5.51
N ASN A 231 -9.87 -11.58 5.75
CA ASN A 231 -9.44 -10.27 6.23
C ASN A 231 -9.82 -9.14 5.27
N ALA A 232 -9.67 -9.34 3.95
CA ALA A 232 -10.08 -8.33 2.97
C ALA A 232 -11.61 -8.18 2.92
N GLN A 233 -12.37 -9.27 3.01
CA GLN A 233 -13.84 -9.20 3.09
C GLN A 233 -14.32 -8.44 4.34
N GLU A 234 -13.66 -8.66 5.48
CA GLU A 234 -13.93 -7.95 6.72
C GLU A 234 -13.59 -6.44 6.63
N ARG A 235 -12.53 -6.07 5.91
CA ARG A 235 -12.22 -4.65 5.61
C ARG A 235 -13.32 -4.01 4.77
N TRP A 236 -13.73 -4.65 3.67
CA TRP A 236 -14.85 -4.16 2.85
C TRP A 236 -16.15 -4.07 3.65
N SER A 237 -16.40 -5.01 4.56
CA SER A 237 -17.53 -4.89 5.48
C SER A 237 -17.44 -3.63 6.34
N LEU A 238 -16.27 -3.33 6.91
CA LEU A 238 -16.04 -2.12 7.71
C LEU A 238 -16.21 -0.83 6.89
N TYR A 239 -15.72 -0.82 5.65
CA TYR A 239 -15.91 0.28 4.71
C TYR A 239 -17.38 0.58 4.42
N GLY A 240 -18.18 -0.47 4.22
CA GLY A 240 -19.63 -0.35 4.05
C GLY A 240 -20.31 0.33 5.25
N THR A 241 -19.90 0.00 6.48
CA THR A 241 -20.48 0.65 7.67
C THR A 241 -20.14 2.12 7.78
N TYR A 242 -18.89 2.47 7.50
CA TYR A 242 -18.46 3.88 7.48
C TYR A 242 -19.20 4.67 6.40
N LEU A 243 -19.34 4.10 5.21
CA LEU A 243 -20.10 4.71 4.13
C LEU A 243 -21.57 4.91 4.51
N TYR A 244 -22.22 3.90 5.08
CA TYR A 244 -23.60 4.03 5.56
C TYR A 244 -23.75 5.13 6.61
N PHE A 245 -22.78 5.24 7.51
CA PHE A 245 -22.82 6.23 8.59
C PHE A 245 -22.84 7.68 8.09
N VAL A 246 -22.15 7.96 6.99
CA VAL A 246 -22.07 9.29 6.36
C VAL A 246 -23.00 9.48 5.16
N ASN A 247 -23.58 8.40 4.63
CA ASN A 247 -24.51 8.41 3.52
C ASN A 247 -25.65 7.36 3.73
N PRO A 248 -26.58 7.61 4.67
CA PRO A 248 -27.61 6.64 5.06
C PRO A 248 -28.72 6.44 4.00
N SER A 249 -28.79 7.31 2.98
CA SER A 249 -29.83 7.27 1.94
C SER A 249 -29.65 6.16 0.90
N ASP A 250 -28.50 5.48 0.87
CA ASP A 250 -28.22 4.46 -0.15
C ASP A 250 -29.00 3.15 0.11
N GLU A 251 -29.96 2.84 -0.76
CA GLU A 251 -30.77 1.61 -0.69
C GLU A 251 -29.93 0.33 -0.68
N LEU A 252 -28.75 0.35 -1.33
CA LEU A 252 -27.82 -0.79 -1.32
C LEU A 252 -27.29 -1.10 0.09
N LEU A 253 -27.29 -0.11 0.99
CA LEU A 253 -26.87 -0.22 2.38
C LEU A 253 -28.06 -0.45 3.35
N LYS A 254 -29.29 -0.10 2.92
CA LYS A 254 -30.53 -0.36 3.69
C LYS A 254 -30.91 -1.84 3.74
N GLN A 255 -30.47 -2.64 2.75
CA GLN A 255 -30.72 -4.08 2.74
C GLN A 255 -29.78 -4.83 3.71
N SER A 256 -30.22 -4.90 4.98
CA SER A 256 -30.08 -6.07 5.88
C SER A 256 -29.01 -6.16 6.97
N ASN A 257 -28.05 -5.24 7.16
CA ASN A 257 -26.97 -5.55 8.13
C ASN A 257 -26.46 -4.46 9.08
N TYR A 258 -26.90 -3.21 9.13
CA TYR A 258 -26.29 -2.22 10.06
C TYR A 258 -26.19 -2.69 11.53
N ARG A 259 -27.30 -3.12 12.14
CA ARG A 259 -27.31 -3.64 13.53
C ARG A 259 -26.56 -4.97 13.67
N LYS A 260 -26.76 -5.90 12.72
CA LYS A 260 -26.02 -7.18 12.69
C LYS A 260 -24.53 -6.96 12.55
N LEU A 261 -24.09 -5.95 11.80
CA LEU A 261 -22.70 -5.65 11.50
C LEU A 261 -21.99 -4.97 12.67
N ILE A 262 -22.65 -4.04 13.37
CA ILE A 262 -22.17 -3.46 14.63
C ILE A 262 -22.01 -4.55 15.69
N ASN A 263 -22.97 -5.48 15.75
CA ASN A 263 -22.96 -6.61 16.68
C ASN A 263 -22.01 -7.74 16.24
N SER A 264 -21.72 -7.88 14.94
CA SER A 264 -20.83 -8.90 14.37
C SER A 264 -19.40 -8.41 14.18
N VAL A 265 -19.09 -7.16 14.52
CA VAL A 265 -17.70 -6.67 14.52
C VAL A 265 -16.90 -7.62 15.42
N PRO A 266 -15.96 -8.42 14.86
CA PRO A 266 -15.35 -9.51 15.59
C PRO A 266 -14.68 -9.02 16.86
N GLU A 267 -14.77 -9.82 17.92
CA GLU A 267 -13.79 -9.72 19.00
C GLU A 267 -12.39 -9.91 18.41
N TYR A 268 -11.54 -8.96 18.77
CA TYR A 268 -10.12 -8.84 18.53
C TYR A 268 -9.41 -10.06 17.88
N SER A 269 -8.92 -9.90 16.65
CA SER A 269 -7.84 -10.73 16.11
C SER A 269 -6.57 -9.88 16.01
N LYS A 270 -5.44 -10.43 16.48
CA LYS A 270 -4.10 -9.83 16.37
C LYS A 270 -3.69 -9.57 14.91
N ASP A 271 -4.32 -10.22 13.94
CA ASP A 271 -4.02 -10.12 12.51
C ASP A 271 -4.59 -8.85 11.83
N LYS A 272 -5.26 -7.96 12.59
CA LYS A 272 -5.94 -6.75 12.09
C LYS A 272 -5.18 -5.44 12.38
N GLN A 273 -3.85 -5.49 12.39
CA GLN A 273 -3.03 -4.28 12.57
C GLN A 273 -3.47 -3.21 11.55
N GLY A 274 -3.93 -2.06 12.07
CA GLY A 274 -4.36 -0.90 11.27
C GLY A 274 -5.83 -0.52 11.31
N PHE A 275 -6.75 -1.48 11.48
CA PHE A 275 -8.21 -1.21 11.49
C PHE A 275 -8.86 -1.28 12.87
N ASN A 276 -8.13 -1.71 13.89
CA ASN A 276 -8.64 -1.77 15.26
C ASN A 276 -9.15 -0.41 15.75
N VAL A 277 -8.42 0.67 15.44
CA VAL A 277 -8.82 2.03 15.81
C VAL A 277 -10.11 2.44 15.07
N ALA A 278 -10.19 2.18 13.77
CA ALA A 278 -11.41 2.46 12.99
C ALA A 278 -12.63 1.69 13.53
N ILE A 279 -12.46 0.45 13.96
CA ILE A 279 -13.53 -0.33 14.60
C ILE A 279 -13.98 0.30 15.93
N LEU A 280 -13.04 0.70 16.78
CA LEU A 280 -13.34 1.34 18.06
C LEU A 280 -14.10 2.65 17.86
N ILE A 281 -13.66 3.47 16.91
CA ILE A 281 -14.33 4.72 16.54
C ILE A 281 -15.75 4.46 16.02
N LEU A 282 -15.93 3.45 15.15
CA LEU A 282 -17.26 3.10 14.65
C LEU A 282 -18.23 2.69 15.76
N ARG A 283 -17.78 1.86 16.70
CA ARG A 283 -18.57 1.50 17.88
C ARG A 283 -18.90 2.74 18.69
N PHE A 284 -17.94 3.60 18.91
CA PHE A 284 -18.15 4.84 19.66
C PHE A 284 -19.22 5.73 19.00
N MET A 285 -19.11 5.95 17.69
CA MET A 285 -20.08 6.70 16.89
C MET A 285 -21.50 6.12 16.94
N TYR A 286 -21.65 4.79 17.04
CA TYR A 286 -22.95 4.16 17.24
C TYR A 286 -23.62 4.61 18.55
N TYR A 287 -22.88 4.66 19.66
CA TYR A 287 -23.44 5.09 20.95
C TYR A 287 -23.66 6.59 21.04
N VAL A 288 -22.85 7.39 20.35
CA VAL A 288 -23.13 8.83 20.19
C VAL A 288 -24.48 9.03 19.50
N ARG A 289 -24.75 8.29 18.42
CA ARG A 289 -26.06 8.36 17.74
C ARG A 289 -27.21 7.88 18.63
N ALA A 290 -26.95 6.93 19.52
CA ALA A 290 -27.96 6.41 20.43
C ALA A 290 -28.16 7.29 21.68
N GLN A 291 -27.39 8.37 21.85
CA GLN A 291 -27.39 9.23 23.04
C GLN A 291 -27.16 8.45 24.36
N ASP A 292 -26.43 7.33 24.28
CA ASP A 292 -26.20 6.42 25.41
C ASP A 292 -24.90 6.79 26.15
N THR A 293 -25.00 7.79 27.03
CA THR A 293 -23.87 8.38 27.78
C THR A 293 -23.21 7.39 28.74
N ASP A 294 -23.98 6.51 29.38
CA ASP A 294 -23.46 5.46 30.26
C ASP A 294 -22.57 4.49 29.48
N ALA A 295 -23.05 4.03 28.33
CA ALA A 295 -22.31 3.11 27.49
C ALA A 295 -21.09 3.79 26.83
N LEU A 296 -21.13 5.10 26.60
CA LEU A 296 -19.98 5.88 26.15
C LEU A 296 -18.91 6.02 27.25
N THR A 297 -19.32 6.28 28.49
CA THR A 297 -18.42 6.41 29.65
C THR A 297 -17.61 5.13 29.87
N TYR A 298 -18.28 3.97 29.88
CA TYR A 298 -17.59 2.67 29.98
C TYR A 298 -16.58 2.45 28.83
N ARG A 299 -16.93 2.87 27.61
CA ARG A 299 -16.06 2.71 26.43
C ARG A 299 -14.86 3.63 26.46
N ILE A 300 -14.98 4.82 27.01
CA ILE A 300 -13.85 5.75 27.17
C ILE A 300 -12.81 5.15 28.10
N ASP A 301 -13.23 4.51 29.19
CA ASP A 301 -12.31 3.84 30.10
C ASP A 301 -11.65 2.63 29.45
N SER A 302 -12.40 1.85 28.67
CA SER A 302 -11.85 0.77 27.84
C SER A 302 -10.87 1.30 26.79
N LEU A 303 -11.19 2.41 26.13
CA LEU A 303 -10.35 3.09 25.16
C LEU A 303 -9.06 3.57 25.82
N LYS A 304 -9.14 4.24 26.98
CA LYS A 304 -7.97 4.68 27.77
C LYS A 304 -7.11 3.51 28.20
N LYS A 305 -7.69 2.37 28.59
CA LYS A 305 -6.95 1.13 28.93
C LYS A 305 -6.30 0.48 27.71
N TYR A 306 -7.01 0.43 26.58
CA TYR A 306 -6.46 -0.05 25.31
C TYR A 306 -5.29 0.82 24.89
N ALA A 307 -5.51 2.12 24.96
CA ALA A 307 -4.53 3.11 24.64
C ALA A 307 -3.34 2.93 25.60
N GLY A 308 -3.48 2.99 26.92
CA GLY A 308 -2.36 2.81 27.87
C GLY A 308 -1.52 1.53 27.68
N ARG A 309 -2.14 0.41 27.29
CA ARG A 309 -1.44 -0.86 27.01
C ARG A 309 -0.72 -0.91 25.66
N HIS A 310 -1.13 -0.10 24.69
CA HIS A 310 -0.63 -0.14 23.31
C HIS A 310 -0.08 1.22 22.81
N LEU A 311 -0.14 2.30 23.59
CA LEU A 311 0.03 3.71 23.14
C LEU A 311 1.46 4.22 23.08
N THR A 312 2.38 3.72 23.90
CA THR A 312 3.64 4.46 24.09
C THR A 312 4.55 4.40 22.85
N HIS A 313 4.38 3.41 21.97
CA HIS A 313 5.20 3.28 20.76
C HIS A 313 4.47 2.85 19.46
N GLN A 314 3.16 2.54 19.49
CA GLN A 314 2.47 1.96 18.33
C GLN A 314 1.38 2.84 17.68
N LEU A 315 0.92 3.91 18.32
CA LEU A 315 -0.13 4.77 17.77
C LEU A 315 0.41 6.12 17.31
N SER A 316 -0.06 6.60 16.15
CA SER A 316 0.31 7.92 15.65
C SER A 316 -0.24 9.06 16.51
N LYS A 317 0.37 10.23 16.35
CA LYS A 317 -0.09 11.47 16.98
C LYS A 317 -1.54 11.80 16.60
N ARG A 318 -1.98 11.48 15.37
CA ARG A 318 -3.35 11.74 14.90
C ARG A 318 -4.37 10.93 15.67
N ASN A 319 -4.14 9.62 15.83
CA ASN A 319 -4.98 8.74 16.67
C ASN A 319 -5.07 9.25 18.11
N GLN A 320 -3.94 9.67 18.70
CA GLN A 320 -3.92 10.22 20.05
C GLN A 320 -4.76 11.49 20.19
N ILE A 321 -4.68 12.40 19.21
CA ILE A 321 -5.48 13.63 19.21
C ILE A 321 -6.96 13.29 19.03
N PHE A 322 -7.30 12.38 18.12
CA PHE A 322 -8.70 11.99 17.91
C PHE A 322 -9.30 11.31 19.14
N PHE A 323 -8.55 10.47 19.86
CA PHE A 323 -9.01 9.92 21.14
C PHE A 323 -9.25 10.97 22.21
N LYS A 324 -8.48 12.07 22.22
CA LYS A 324 -8.76 13.21 23.10
C LYS A 324 -10.06 13.92 22.73
N LEU A 325 -10.34 14.06 21.43
CA LEU A 325 -11.63 14.58 20.95
C LEU A 325 -12.81 13.70 21.39
N LEU A 326 -12.70 12.38 21.24
CA LEU A 326 -13.73 11.45 21.73
C LEU A 326 -13.87 11.52 23.26
N THR A 327 -12.76 11.71 23.99
CA THR A 327 -12.79 11.90 25.44
C THR A 327 -13.53 13.15 25.85
N LEU A 328 -13.23 14.27 25.19
CA LEU A 328 -13.91 15.54 25.40
C LEU A 328 -15.42 15.41 25.17
N LEU A 329 -15.83 14.74 24.09
CA LEU A 329 -17.25 14.54 23.76
C LEU A 329 -18.06 13.99 24.94
N VAL A 330 -17.51 13.01 25.66
CA VAL A 330 -18.18 12.37 26.81
C VAL A 330 -18.07 13.21 28.06
N GLN A 331 -16.95 13.92 28.26
CA GLN A 331 -16.78 14.82 29.39
C GLN A 331 -17.74 16.02 29.38
N GLU A 332 -18.18 16.42 28.19
CA GLU A 332 -19.16 17.48 27.99
C GLU A 332 -20.58 16.94 27.84
N ASP A 333 -20.85 15.69 28.25
CA ASP A 333 -22.16 15.05 28.24
C ASP A 333 -22.90 15.19 26.89
N LEU A 334 -22.17 15.04 25.78
CA LEU A 334 -22.69 15.19 24.42
C LEU A 334 -23.23 16.60 24.09
N SER A 335 -22.88 17.63 24.86
CA SER A 335 -23.21 19.03 24.59
C SER A 335 -22.54 19.52 23.30
N TYR A 336 -23.33 19.77 22.23
CA TYR A 336 -22.85 20.37 20.99
C TYR A 336 -22.08 21.69 21.21
N PRO A 337 -22.62 22.72 21.89
CA PRO A 337 -21.93 24.01 21.98
C PRO A 337 -20.59 23.90 22.73
N ASP A 338 -20.54 23.15 23.84
CA ASP A 338 -19.33 23.00 24.64
C ASP A 338 -18.29 22.12 23.95
N THR A 339 -18.71 20.98 23.40
CA THR A 339 -17.85 20.07 22.65
C THR A 339 -17.22 20.77 21.45
N LYS A 340 -18.01 21.55 20.70
CA LYS A 340 -17.50 22.31 19.55
C LYS A 340 -16.46 23.34 19.99
N LYS A 341 -16.78 24.16 21.00
CA LYS A 341 -15.90 25.24 21.48
C LYS A 341 -14.59 24.69 22.05
N LYS A 342 -14.66 23.69 22.92
CA LYS A 342 -13.49 23.08 23.59
C LYS A 342 -12.69 22.16 22.66
N GLY A 343 -13.33 21.60 21.62
CA GLY A 343 -12.70 20.71 20.66
C GLY A 343 -11.88 21.42 19.59
N GLU A 344 -12.19 22.69 19.29
CA GLU A 344 -11.55 23.47 18.23
C GLU A 344 -10.00 23.46 18.28
N PRO A 345 -9.33 23.67 19.43
CA PRO A 345 -7.87 23.62 19.50
C PRO A 345 -7.29 22.23 19.15
N LEU A 346 -8.01 21.16 19.51
CA LEU A 346 -7.60 19.79 19.18
C LEU A 346 -7.80 19.50 17.70
N VAL A 347 -8.86 20.01 17.07
CA VAL A 347 -9.09 19.90 15.62
C VAL A 347 -8.02 20.64 14.83
N GLN A 348 -7.65 21.85 15.24
CA GLN A 348 -6.57 22.62 14.61
C GLN A 348 -5.24 21.87 14.69
N ARG A 349 -4.93 21.31 15.87
CA ARG A 349 -3.75 20.46 16.05
C ARG A 349 -3.80 19.19 15.20
N LEU A 350 -4.97 18.58 15.03
CA LEU A 350 -5.15 17.41 14.19
C LEU A 350 -4.86 17.73 12.73
N ALA A 351 -5.40 18.84 12.22
CA ALA A 351 -5.19 19.31 10.86
C ALA A 351 -3.70 19.60 10.55
N SER A 352 -2.97 20.15 11.53
CA SER A 352 -1.53 20.41 11.39
C SER A 352 -0.64 19.17 11.61
N THR A 353 -1.21 18.05 12.05
CA THR A 353 -0.45 16.82 12.29
C THR A 353 -0.38 15.98 11.00
N PRO A 354 0.82 15.69 10.46
CA PRO A 354 0.95 14.93 9.22
C PRO A 354 0.43 13.50 9.37
N VAL A 355 0.00 12.92 8.25
CA VAL A 355 -0.37 11.50 8.19
C VAL A 355 0.88 10.67 8.51
N PRO A 356 0.81 9.70 9.44
CA PRO A 356 1.96 8.85 9.75
C PRO A 356 2.39 8.05 8.52
N GLY A 357 3.67 7.64 8.46
CA GLY A 357 4.14 6.66 7.48
C GLY A 357 3.64 5.24 7.75
N ASP A 358 3.92 4.31 6.84
CA ASP A 358 3.42 2.92 6.89
C ASP A 358 4.01 2.10 8.03
N ALA A 359 5.04 2.60 8.69
CA ALA A 359 5.58 2.01 9.91
C ALA A 359 4.52 1.86 11.02
N TYR A 360 3.48 2.70 11.02
CA TYR A 360 2.38 2.63 11.99
C TYR A 360 1.22 1.73 11.54
N ALA A 361 1.18 1.34 10.26
CA ALA A 361 0.13 0.54 9.63
C ALA A 361 -1.30 1.13 9.80
N GLU A 362 -1.44 2.45 9.98
CA GLU A 362 -2.73 3.09 10.27
C GLU A 362 -3.41 3.61 9.00
N ILE A 363 -4.72 3.37 8.87
CA ILE A 363 -5.54 3.91 7.79
C ILE A 363 -6.79 4.56 8.39
N GLU A 364 -6.94 5.86 8.16
CA GLU A 364 -8.19 6.57 8.40
C GLU A 364 -9.16 6.20 7.27
N ILE A 365 -10.37 5.71 7.58
CA ILE A 365 -11.38 5.42 6.53
C ILE A 365 -12.02 6.72 6.04
N ILE A 366 -12.23 7.64 6.99
CA ILE A 366 -12.64 9.01 6.77
C ILE A 366 -11.62 9.88 7.52
N PRO A 367 -11.10 10.96 6.90
CA PRO A 367 -10.23 11.90 7.58
C PRO A 367 -10.84 12.31 8.92
N TYR A 368 -10.07 12.24 10.00
CA TYR A 368 -10.60 12.51 11.33
C TYR A 368 -11.18 13.92 11.49
N GLU A 369 -10.67 14.89 10.75
CA GLU A 369 -11.22 16.24 10.69
C GLU A 369 -12.66 16.24 10.16
N TYR A 370 -12.95 15.41 9.16
CA TYR A 370 -14.30 15.28 8.59
C TYR A 370 -15.18 14.41 9.48
N LEU A 371 -14.63 13.33 10.02
CA LEU A 371 -15.35 12.46 10.95
C LEU A 371 -15.82 13.21 12.20
N TRP A 372 -14.97 14.09 12.74
CA TRP A 372 -15.35 14.96 13.85
C TRP A 372 -16.50 15.91 13.49
N LYS A 373 -16.49 16.48 12.29
CA LYS A 373 -17.60 17.32 11.80
C LYS A 373 -18.91 16.53 11.75
N PHE A 374 -18.89 15.28 11.28
CA PHE A 374 -20.07 14.41 11.31
C PHE A 374 -20.56 14.14 12.74
N ILE A 375 -19.65 13.85 13.67
CA ILE A 375 -20.00 13.66 15.08
C ILE A 375 -20.69 14.91 15.63
N LEU A 376 -20.12 16.10 15.42
CA LEU A 376 -20.73 17.35 15.87
C LEU A 376 -22.10 17.62 15.22
N GLN A 377 -22.26 17.28 13.95
CA GLN A 377 -23.54 17.42 13.27
C GLN A 377 -24.62 16.54 13.92
N MET A 378 -24.27 15.30 14.28
CA MET A 378 -25.21 14.42 14.97
C MET A 378 -25.66 14.96 16.32
N LEU A 379 -24.75 15.56 17.09
CA LEU A 379 -25.13 16.21 18.35
C LEU A 379 -26.11 17.37 18.12
N LYS A 380 -25.91 18.12 17.03
CA LYS A 380 -26.76 19.26 16.68
C LYS A 380 -28.15 18.84 16.21
N GLU A 381 -28.29 17.68 15.56
CA GLU A 381 -29.58 17.16 15.08
C GLU A 381 -30.45 16.59 16.21
N GLU A 382 -29.83 16.19 17.32
CA GLU A 382 -30.48 15.59 18.49
C GLU A 382 -30.75 16.61 19.63
N GLN A 383 -30.33 17.87 19.45
CA GLN A 383 -30.58 19.01 20.35
C GLN A 383 -31.54 20.00 19.70
#